data_AF-A0A948RG28-F1
#
_entry.id   AF-A0A948RG28-F1
#
_cell.length_a   1.000
_cell.length_b   1.000
_cell.length_c   1.000
_cell.angle_alpha   90.00
_cell.angle_beta   90.00
_cell.angle_gamma   90.00
#
_symmetry.space_group_name_H-M   'P 1'
#
loop_
_entity.id
_entity.type
_entity.pdbx_description
1 polymer ?
#
loop_
_entity_poly.entity_id
_entity_poly.type
_entity_poly.pdbx_seq_one_letter_code
_entity_poly.pdbx_strand_id
1 'polypeptide(L)'
;MIKWVFFLALLIPFLGDCERYSLLFPSKLGMEEGSQDLITAHSLGNRGFDSISILKEQGFLRIGKGLLLDIPMAIWITTLQHEYFGHGGRGRELGVTASYRIYSPWECWPFGNKRAYTNYEKGYPEEIEQRLFLTVGGIESNNVLAHILANRIYRGDAHYGEYLLFCINKLHINSYIYCTPDPNSCPEGFKKETEAGGDIANYLIEREVSKTGNYPEIPNQSIIEGYAKLRRQSLWNILDPFLALSIKVIGKYWLFGEEISPISLKFIPSTRFNLTPIGSEAYLDLYTRKCQVYLRYGEDNFYGGGIGIDEMPIKDGLLMEGNIDWWHQPRDGYNLEIGFTKDIADWIGFSAKTGFKEKGYLMGKRFDQGGYGAIGIDLIF
;
A
#
# COMPACT_ATOMS: atom_id res chain seq x y z
N MET A 1 7.77 -13.00 -12.64
CA MET A 1 7.19 -11.88 -13.41
C MET A 1 6.79 -12.25 -14.84
N ILE A 2 7.71 -12.68 -15.72
CA ILE A 2 7.41 -12.96 -17.14
C ILE A 2 6.24 -13.95 -17.37
N LYS A 3 6.05 -14.94 -16.47
CA LYS A 3 4.92 -15.87 -16.55
C LYS A 3 3.55 -15.26 -16.20
N TRP A 4 3.52 -14.19 -15.41
CA TRP A 4 2.28 -13.50 -15.01
C TRP A 4 1.77 -12.57 -16.11
N VAL A 5 2.68 -11.90 -16.82
CA VAL A 5 2.36 -11.07 -18.00
C VAL A 5 1.66 -11.90 -19.08
N PHE A 6 2.08 -13.15 -19.29
CA PHE A 6 1.44 -14.07 -20.24
C PHE A 6 0.02 -14.50 -19.81
N PHE A 7 -0.26 -14.61 -18.51
CA PHE A 7 -1.59 -14.96 -18.03
C PHE A 7 -2.58 -13.79 -18.17
N LEU A 8 -2.11 -12.56 -17.90
CA LEU A 8 -2.91 -11.34 -18.07
C LEU A 8 -3.26 -11.08 -19.55
N ALA A 9 -2.37 -11.42 -20.47
CA ALA A 9 -2.61 -11.27 -21.92
C ALA A 9 -3.77 -12.14 -22.45
N LEU A 10 -4.12 -13.24 -21.76
CA LEU A 10 -5.21 -14.13 -22.18
C LEU A 10 -6.60 -13.62 -21.78
N LEU A 11 -6.68 -12.63 -20.88
CA LEU A 11 -7.95 -12.05 -20.40
C LEU A 11 -8.40 -10.83 -21.23
N ILE A 12 -7.53 -10.33 -22.12
CA ILE A 12 -7.72 -9.14 -22.95
C ILE A 12 -9.03 -9.13 -23.79
N PRO A 13 -9.52 -10.23 -24.38
CA PRO A 13 -10.70 -10.17 -25.26
C PRO A 13 -12.04 -9.91 -24.57
N PHE A 14 -12.07 -9.89 -23.23
CA PHE A 14 -13.33 -9.86 -22.45
C PHE A 14 -13.56 -8.55 -21.68
N LEU A 15 -12.73 -7.54 -21.94
CA LEU A 15 -12.72 -6.29 -21.18
C LEU A 15 -13.38 -5.19 -22.00
N GLY A 16 -14.43 -4.59 -21.45
CA GLY A 16 -15.02 -3.36 -21.95
C GLY A 16 -14.97 -2.24 -20.90
N ASP A 17 -15.21 -1.03 -21.40
CA ASP A 17 -15.26 0.32 -20.79
C ASP A 17 -13.95 0.92 -20.25
N CYS A 18 -13.70 2.15 -20.77
CA CYS A 18 -12.52 3.05 -20.71
C CYS A 18 -11.83 3.22 -19.35
N GLU A 19 -11.03 2.23 -18.93
CA GLU A 19 -10.11 2.32 -17.79
C GLU A 19 -8.66 2.04 -18.18
N ARG A 20 -7.74 2.77 -17.54
CA ARG A 20 -6.29 2.66 -17.75
C ARG A 20 -5.64 1.86 -16.61
N TYR A 21 -4.83 0.88 -17.00
CA TYR A 21 -4.06 0.02 -16.10
C TYR A 21 -2.59 -0.01 -16.48
N SER A 22 -1.69 0.30 -15.56
CA SER A 22 -0.26 0.40 -15.83
C SER A 22 0.49 -0.84 -15.34
N LEU A 23 1.41 -1.34 -16.16
CA LEU A 23 2.43 -2.32 -15.80
C LEU A 23 3.79 -1.62 -15.83
N LEU A 24 4.39 -1.39 -14.67
CA LEU A 24 5.62 -0.61 -14.54
C LEU A 24 6.83 -1.53 -14.33
N PHE A 25 7.91 -1.23 -15.05
CA PHE A 25 9.20 -1.91 -14.97
C PHE A 25 10.24 -0.97 -14.39
N PRO A 26 10.30 -0.82 -13.06
CA PRO A 26 11.26 0.08 -12.45
C PRO A 26 12.69 -0.48 -12.54
N SER A 27 13.67 0.42 -12.55
CA SER A 27 15.10 0.07 -12.46
C SER A 27 15.44 -0.73 -11.19
N LYS A 28 14.68 -0.50 -10.11
CA LYS A 28 14.62 -1.34 -8.91
C LYS A 28 13.16 -1.49 -8.50
N LEU A 29 12.68 -2.71 -8.26
CA LEU A 29 11.29 -3.00 -7.85
C LEU A 29 10.90 -2.20 -6.59
N GLY A 30 10.21 -1.09 -6.78
CA GLY A 30 9.69 -0.19 -5.76
C GLY A 30 8.26 -0.50 -5.33
N MET A 31 7.82 0.12 -4.24
CA MET A 31 6.49 -0.10 -3.65
C MET A 31 5.36 0.48 -4.50
N GLU A 32 5.58 1.64 -5.11
CA GLU A 32 4.58 2.31 -5.95
C GLU A 32 4.32 1.51 -7.22
N GLU A 33 5.39 1.11 -7.93
CA GLU A 33 5.27 0.32 -9.15
C GLU A 33 4.66 -1.04 -8.87
N GLY A 34 5.09 -1.70 -7.79
CA GLY A 34 4.47 -2.95 -7.33
C GLY A 34 2.98 -2.81 -7.01
N SER A 35 2.59 -1.69 -6.38
CA SER A 35 1.19 -1.41 -6.10
C SER A 35 0.37 -1.28 -7.38
N GLN A 36 0.88 -0.55 -8.38
CA GLN A 36 0.19 -0.39 -9.67
C GLN A 36 0.05 -1.73 -10.40
N ASP A 37 1.12 -2.53 -10.44
CA ASP A 37 1.09 -3.87 -11.05
C ASP A 37 0.04 -4.78 -10.37
N LEU A 38 -0.04 -4.73 -9.03
CA LEU A 38 -1.01 -5.51 -8.26
C LEU A 38 -2.45 -5.04 -8.48
N ILE A 39 -2.69 -3.73 -8.51
CA ILE A 39 -4.02 -3.17 -8.83
C ILE A 39 -4.42 -3.62 -10.24
N THR A 40 -3.54 -3.47 -11.23
CA THR A 40 -3.77 -3.92 -12.61
C THR A 40 -4.15 -5.40 -12.66
N ALA A 41 -3.36 -6.28 -12.02
CA ALA A 41 -3.65 -7.71 -12.00
C ALA A 41 -4.98 -8.03 -11.29
N HIS A 42 -5.26 -7.35 -10.18
CA HIS A 42 -6.49 -7.51 -9.41
C HIS A 42 -7.73 -7.15 -10.23
N SER A 43 -7.70 -6.00 -10.89
CA SER A 43 -8.85 -5.46 -11.62
C SER A 43 -9.14 -6.25 -12.88
N LEU A 44 -8.10 -6.69 -13.60
CA LEU A 44 -8.24 -7.63 -14.71
C LEU A 44 -8.85 -8.97 -14.27
N GLY A 45 -8.40 -9.49 -13.13
CA GLY A 45 -8.97 -10.71 -12.55
C GLY A 45 -10.45 -10.56 -12.19
N ASN A 46 -10.82 -9.48 -11.49
CA ASN A 46 -12.20 -9.21 -11.10
C ASN A 46 -13.13 -9.06 -12.30
N ARG A 47 -12.73 -8.26 -13.30
CA ARG A 47 -13.50 -8.08 -14.54
C ARG A 47 -13.72 -9.41 -15.27
N GLY A 48 -12.68 -10.25 -15.31
CA GLY A 48 -12.78 -11.61 -15.84
C GLY A 48 -13.86 -12.43 -15.13
N PHE A 49 -13.92 -12.39 -13.80
CA PHE A 49 -14.98 -13.06 -13.05
C PHE A 49 -16.36 -12.42 -13.23
N ASP A 50 -16.42 -11.09 -13.33
CA ASP A 50 -17.69 -10.37 -13.51
C ASP A 50 -18.30 -10.59 -14.89
N SER A 51 -17.51 -11.00 -15.88
CA SER A 51 -18.02 -11.42 -17.20
C SER A 51 -18.91 -12.67 -17.14
N ILE A 52 -18.89 -13.44 -16.04
CA ILE A 52 -19.70 -14.64 -15.85
C ILE A 52 -21.14 -14.24 -15.46
N SER A 53 -22.04 -14.26 -16.44
CA SER A 53 -23.42 -13.73 -16.36
C SER A 53 -24.23 -14.16 -15.13
N ILE A 54 -24.07 -15.41 -14.66
CA ILE A 54 -24.83 -15.94 -13.52
C ILE A 54 -24.56 -15.18 -12.21
N LEU A 55 -23.37 -14.58 -12.08
CA LEU A 55 -22.98 -13.80 -10.90
C LEU A 55 -23.65 -12.43 -10.87
N LYS A 56 -24.06 -11.88 -12.03
CA LYS A 56 -24.68 -10.55 -12.09
C LYS A 56 -26.13 -10.55 -11.62
N GLU A 57 -26.87 -11.63 -11.83
CA GLU A 57 -28.34 -11.63 -11.63
C GLU A 57 -28.78 -12.01 -10.21
N GLN A 58 -27.94 -12.73 -9.44
CA GLN A 58 -28.37 -13.31 -8.16
C GLN A 58 -27.56 -12.78 -6.97
N GLY A 59 -28.22 -12.05 -6.07
CA GLY A 59 -27.54 -11.41 -4.93
C GLY A 59 -26.80 -12.37 -3.99
N PHE A 60 -27.34 -13.57 -3.74
CA PHE A 60 -26.66 -14.55 -2.91
C PHE A 60 -25.37 -15.09 -3.55
N LEU A 61 -25.31 -15.19 -4.90
CA LEU A 61 -24.11 -15.57 -5.62
C LEU A 61 -23.05 -14.46 -5.55
N ARG A 62 -23.44 -13.18 -5.61
CA ARG A 62 -22.51 -12.05 -5.40
C ARG A 62 -21.92 -12.05 -4.00
N ILE A 63 -22.73 -12.26 -2.97
CA ILE A 63 -22.25 -12.39 -1.59
C ILE A 63 -21.32 -13.59 -1.46
N GLY A 64 -21.69 -14.73 -2.04
CA GLY A 64 -20.85 -15.94 -2.05
C GLY A 64 -19.49 -15.70 -2.72
N LYS A 65 -19.47 -15.05 -3.89
CA LYS A 65 -18.25 -14.60 -4.58
C LYS A 65 -17.43 -13.67 -3.69
N GLY A 66 -18.08 -12.66 -3.10
CA GLY A 66 -17.45 -11.71 -2.19
C GLY A 66 -16.70 -12.40 -1.04
N LEU A 67 -17.36 -13.32 -0.35
CA LEU A 67 -16.80 -14.02 0.81
C LEU A 67 -15.75 -15.07 0.46
N LEU A 68 -15.93 -15.81 -0.64
CA LEU A 68 -15.11 -16.99 -0.97
C LEU A 68 -13.98 -16.68 -1.96
N LEU A 69 -14.08 -15.56 -2.69
CA LEU A 69 -13.13 -15.16 -3.72
C LEU A 69 -12.60 -13.74 -3.48
N ASP A 70 -13.46 -12.71 -3.45
CA ASP A 70 -12.98 -11.33 -3.44
C ASP A 70 -12.19 -10.99 -2.16
N ILE A 71 -12.71 -11.35 -0.98
CA ILE A 71 -12.00 -11.11 0.30
C ILE A 71 -10.68 -11.92 0.37
N PRO A 72 -10.67 -13.25 0.14
CA PRO A 72 -9.41 -14.01 0.17
C PRO A 72 -8.38 -13.48 -0.82
N MET A 73 -8.79 -13.10 -2.03
CA MET A 73 -7.90 -12.52 -3.03
C MET A 73 -7.36 -11.16 -2.59
N ALA A 74 -8.20 -10.28 -2.05
CA ALA A 74 -7.74 -8.97 -1.57
C ALA A 74 -6.77 -9.09 -0.38
N ILE A 75 -7.01 -10.02 0.55
CA ILE A 75 -6.07 -10.35 1.64
C ILE A 75 -4.76 -10.89 1.08
N TRP A 76 -4.82 -11.77 0.09
CA TRP A 76 -3.63 -12.35 -0.53
C TRP A 76 -2.79 -11.31 -1.27
N ILE A 77 -3.42 -10.39 -2.01
CA ILE A 77 -2.74 -9.27 -2.66
C ILE A 77 -2.11 -8.33 -1.63
N THR A 78 -2.82 -8.02 -0.55
CA THR A 78 -2.30 -7.23 0.57
C THR A 78 -1.08 -7.89 1.20
N THR A 79 -1.11 -9.22 1.34
CA THR A 79 0.01 -10.00 1.88
C THR A 79 1.20 -10.02 0.92
N LEU A 80 0.95 -10.17 -0.38
CA LEU A 80 2.00 -10.10 -1.41
C LEU A 80 2.64 -8.71 -1.45
N GLN A 81 1.83 -7.66 -1.34
CA GLN A 81 2.31 -6.28 -1.21
C GLN A 81 3.23 -6.15 0.01
N HIS A 82 2.75 -6.55 1.19
CA HIS A 82 3.46 -6.50 2.45
C HIS A 82 4.83 -7.20 2.42
N GLU A 83 4.84 -8.45 1.97
CA GLU A 83 6.05 -9.29 2.03
C GLU A 83 7.02 -8.96 0.88
N TYR A 84 6.53 -8.95 -0.37
CA TYR A 84 7.40 -8.91 -1.54
C TYR A 84 7.81 -7.50 -1.94
N PHE A 85 6.85 -6.56 -1.92
CA PHE A 85 7.09 -5.16 -2.28
C PHE A 85 7.46 -4.32 -1.06
N GLY A 86 6.96 -4.68 0.12
CA GLY A 86 7.31 -4.07 1.39
C GLY A 86 8.67 -4.49 1.92
N HIS A 87 8.69 -5.55 2.75
CA HIS A 87 9.91 -6.10 3.32
C HIS A 87 10.96 -6.41 2.25
N GLY A 88 10.57 -7.10 1.18
CA GLY A 88 11.43 -7.40 0.05
C GLY A 88 11.94 -6.18 -0.70
N GLY A 89 11.11 -5.14 -0.85
CA GLY A 89 11.51 -3.87 -1.46
C GLY A 89 12.61 -3.18 -0.67
N ARG A 90 12.43 -3.05 0.64
CA ARG A 90 13.43 -2.47 1.54
C ARG A 90 14.70 -3.34 1.61
N GLY A 91 14.55 -4.66 1.60
CA GLY A 91 15.67 -5.59 1.49
C GLY A 91 16.53 -5.35 0.25
N ARG A 92 15.91 -5.24 -0.94
CA ARG A 92 16.62 -4.97 -2.20
C ARG A 92 17.33 -3.62 -2.21
N GLU A 93 16.74 -2.60 -1.60
CA GLU A 93 17.37 -1.28 -1.48
C GLU A 93 18.64 -1.33 -0.63
N LEU A 94 18.61 -2.09 0.46
CA LEU A 94 19.73 -2.27 1.39
C LEU A 94 20.73 -3.36 0.94
N GLY A 95 20.52 -3.99 -0.22
CA GLY A 95 21.38 -5.08 -0.71
C GLY A 95 21.24 -6.40 0.06
N VAL A 96 20.14 -6.56 0.79
CA VAL A 96 19.79 -7.78 1.54
C VAL A 96 19.16 -8.80 0.61
N THR A 97 19.62 -10.05 0.69
CA THR A 97 18.98 -11.16 0.00
C THR A 97 17.83 -11.69 0.85
N ALA A 98 16.63 -11.68 0.31
CA ALA A 98 15.43 -12.18 0.97
C ALA A 98 14.78 -13.34 0.20
N SER A 99 14.23 -14.30 0.94
CA SER A 99 13.28 -15.28 0.43
C SER A 99 11.88 -15.02 0.98
N TYR A 100 10.88 -15.48 0.23
CA TYR A 100 9.48 -15.19 0.50
C TYR A 100 8.72 -16.49 0.57
N ARG A 101 7.78 -16.58 1.51
CA ARG A 101 6.81 -17.65 1.54
C ARG A 101 5.41 -17.07 1.55
N ILE A 102 4.78 -17.10 0.38
CA ILE A 102 3.40 -16.68 0.20
C ILE A 102 2.55 -17.94 0.00
N TYR A 103 1.55 -18.14 0.85
CA TYR A 103 0.62 -19.26 0.73
C TYR A 103 -0.55 -18.90 -0.18
N SER A 104 -1.33 -19.88 -0.62
CA SER A 104 -2.56 -19.58 -1.37
C SER A 104 -3.55 -18.81 -0.49
N PRO A 105 -4.45 -18.00 -1.08
CA PRO A 105 -5.44 -17.22 -0.31
C PRO A 105 -6.21 -18.07 0.70
N TRP A 106 -6.66 -19.26 0.31
CA TRP A 106 -7.45 -20.15 1.16
C TRP A 106 -6.66 -20.85 2.27
N GLU A 107 -5.34 -20.93 2.17
CA GLU A 107 -4.47 -21.43 3.25
C GLU A 107 -4.21 -20.39 4.35
N CYS A 108 -4.46 -19.11 4.08
CA CYS A 108 -4.34 -18.03 5.04
C CYS A 108 -5.68 -17.74 5.72
N TRP A 109 -6.71 -17.39 4.94
CA TRP A 109 -8.06 -17.08 5.43
C TRP A 109 -9.08 -17.32 4.30
N PRO A 110 -10.31 -17.80 4.59
CA PRO A 110 -10.88 -18.10 5.91
C PRO A 110 -10.60 -19.53 6.41
N PHE A 111 -10.00 -20.40 5.59
CA PHE A 111 -9.94 -21.84 5.88
C PHE A 111 -8.61 -22.31 6.50
N GLY A 112 -7.64 -21.41 6.68
CA GLY A 112 -6.35 -21.74 7.24
C GLY A 112 -5.86 -20.75 8.29
N ASN A 113 -4.61 -20.92 8.70
CA ASN A 113 -3.94 -20.10 9.70
C ASN A 113 -2.46 -19.87 9.35
N LYS A 114 -2.07 -20.15 8.10
CA LYS A 114 -0.68 -19.96 7.66
C LYS A 114 -0.43 -18.46 7.52
N ARG A 115 0.73 -18.02 8.01
CA ARG A 115 1.20 -16.65 7.86
C ARG A 115 2.26 -16.62 6.77
N ALA A 116 2.10 -15.71 5.81
CA ALA A 116 3.20 -15.40 4.92
C ALA A 116 4.34 -14.74 5.69
N TYR A 117 5.54 -14.80 5.15
CA TYR A 117 6.70 -14.15 5.75
C TYR A 117 7.79 -13.91 4.73
N THR A 118 8.63 -12.93 5.05
CA THR A 118 9.90 -12.62 4.40
C THR A 118 11.03 -13.01 5.33
N ASN A 119 11.97 -13.80 4.80
CA ASN A 119 13.16 -14.22 5.52
C ASN A 119 14.40 -13.58 4.90
N TYR A 120 15.22 -12.91 5.71
CA TYR A 120 16.46 -12.30 5.26
C TYR A 120 17.61 -13.29 5.41
N GLU A 121 18.14 -13.79 4.29
CA GLU A 121 19.11 -14.88 4.26
C GLU A 121 20.56 -14.41 4.41
N LYS A 122 20.89 -13.26 3.81
CA LYS A 122 22.25 -12.71 3.77
C LYS A 122 22.22 -11.19 3.76
N GLY A 123 23.19 -10.60 4.45
CA GLY A 123 23.36 -9.14 4.50
C GLY A 123 22.37 -8.43 5.43
N TYR A 124 21.74 -9.14 6.36
CA TYR A 124 20.84 -8.51 7.33
C TYR A 124 21.61 -7.44 8.12
N PRO A 125 21.09 -6.20 8.20
CA PRO A 125 21.88 -5.09 8.68
C PRO A 125 22.09 -5.11 10.21
N GLU A 126 23.31 -4.77 10.62
CA GLU A 126 23.65 -4.58 12.04
C GLU A 126 23.12 -3.23 12.56
N GLU A 127 23.01 -2.23 11.69
CA GLU A 127 22.53 -0.89 12.02
C GLU A 127 21.02 -0.90 12.30
N ILE A 128 20.63 -0.38 13.47
CA ILE A 128 19.24 -0.39 13.93
C ILE A 128 18.30 0.40 13.01
N GLU A 129 18.78 1.51 12.42
CA GLU A 129 17.98 2.34 11.50
C GLU A 129 17.61 1.55 10.24
N GLN A 130 18.55 0.78 9.70
CA GLN A 130 18.31 -0.07 8.54
C GLN A 130 17.38 -1.24 8.88
N ARG A 131 17.50 -1.82 10.08
CA ARG A 131 16.54 -2.84 10.55
C ARG A 131 15.13 -2.28 10.69
N LEU A 132 14.98 -1.12 11.31
CA LEU A 132 13.70 -0.43 11.42
C LEU A 132 13.07 -0.19 10.05
N PHE A 133 13.89 0.15 9.06
CA PHE A 133 13.44 0.33 7.68
C PHE A 133 12.93 -0.97 7.05
N LEU A 134 13.62 -2.10 7.27
CA LEU A 134 13.12 -3.42 6.89
C LEU A 134 11.79 -3.75 7.60
N THR A 135 11.71 -3.50 8.91
CA THR A 135 10.56 -3.82 9.76
C THR A 135 9.31 -3.05 9.36
N VAL A 136 9.41 -1.75 9.07
CA VAL A 136 8.23 -0.96 8.66
C VAL A 136 7.83 -1.18 7.20
N GLY A 137 8.69 -1.81 6.38
CA GLY A 137 8.50 -1.93 4.93
C GLY A 137 7.17 -2.55 4.52
N GLY A 138 6.72 -3.59 5.22
CA GLY A 138 5.44 -4.25 4.94
C GLY A 138 4.23 -3.31 5.11
N ILE A 139 4.10 -2.74 6.31
CA ILE A 139 3.06 -1.75 6.64
C ILE A 139 3.11 -0.55 5.70
N GLU A 140 4.31 -0.05 5.43
CA GLU A 140 4.53 1.08 4.52
C GLU A 140 3.98 0.79 3.13
N SER A 141 4.30 -0.37 2.56
CA SER A 141 3.89 -0.74 1.20
C SER A 141 2.37 -0.87 1.06
N ASN A 142 1.68 -1.33 2.10
CA ASN A 142 0.22 -1.40 2.12
C ASN A 142 -0.40 0.00 2.22
N ASN A 143 0.23 0.92 2.95
CA ASN A 143 -0.18 2.33 2.98
C ASN A 143 0.02 3.02 1.63
N VAL A 144 1.09 2.71 0.90
CA VAL A 144 1.31 3.17 -0.48
C VAL A 144 0.22 2.65 -1.41
N LEU A 145 -0.11 1.35 -1.34
CA LEU A 145 -1.19 0.75 -2.13
C LEU A 145 -2.55 1.39 -1.81
N ALA A 146 -2.91 1.54 -0.53
CA ALA A 146 -4.13 2.21 -0.11
C ALA A 146 -4.20 3.67 -0.60
N HIS A 147 -3.06 4.36 -0.63
CA HIS A 147 -2.97 5.72 -1.12
C HIS A 147 -3.27 5.82 -2.63
N ILE A 148 -2.68 4.95 -3.45
CA ILE A 148 -2.95 4.89 -4.89
C ILE A 148 -4.42 4.54 -5.16
N LEU A 149 -4.99 3.60 -4.38
CA LEU A 149 -6.40 3.23 -4.48
C LEU A 149 -7.34 4.39 -4.11
N ALA A 150 -7.00 5.21 -3.11
CA ALA A 150 -7.79 6.39 -2.75
C ALA A 150 -7.85 7.40 -3.91
N ASN A 151 -6.72 7.63 -4.58
CA ASN A 151 -6.65 8.46 -5.79
C ASN A 151 -7.58 7.94 -6.89
N ARG A 152 -7.54 6.64 -7.16
CA ARG A 152 -8.44 5.98 -8.12
C ARG A 152 -9.91 6.15 -7.74
N ILE A 153 -10.27 5.73 -6.52
CA ILE A 153 -11.63 5.86 -5.98
C ILE A 153 -12.16 7.29 -6.13
N TYR A 154 -11.32 8.29 -5.88
CA TYR A 154 -11.72 9.69 -6.03
C TYR A 154 -11.98 10.11 -7.47
N ARG A 155 -11.14 9.66 -8.41
CA ARG A 155 -11.31 9.90 -9.85
C ARG A 155 -12.54 9.18 -10.40
N GLY A 156 -12.99 8.13 -9.71
CA GLY A 156 -14.17 7.34 -10.09
C GLY A 156 -13.84 6.33 -11.19
N ASP A 157 -12.58 5.92 -11.29
CA ASP A 157 -12.06 4.87 -12.19
C ASP A 157 -11.86 3.53 -11.45
N ALA A 158 -12.36 3.43 -10.21
CA ALA A 158 -12.14 2.27 -9.36
C ALA A 158 -13.28 1.25 -9.48
N HIS A 159 -12.92 0.00 -9.76
CA HIS A 159 -13.82 -1.13 -9.69
C HIS A 159 -14.24 -1.43 -8.23
N TYR A 160 -15.42 -2.02 -7.98
CA TYR A 160 -15.88 -2.30 -6.60
C TYR A 160 -14.87 -3.12 -5.77
N GLY A 161 -14.15 -4.04 -6.42
CA GLY A 161 -13.10 -4.84 -5.78
C GLY A 161 -11.94 -3.96 -5.28
N GLU A 162 -11.62 -2.87 -5.97
CA GLU A 162 -10.59 -1.92 -5.53
C GLU A 162 -10.98 -1.20 -4.23
N TYR A 163 -12.28 -0.94 -3.99
CA TYR A 163 -12.76 -0.43 -2.70
C TYR A 163 -12.55 -1.45 -1.56
N LEU A 164 -12.72 -2.74 -1.84
CA LEU A 164 -12.42 -3.80 -0.86
C LEU A 164 -10.93 -3.87 -0.57
N LEU A 165 -10.11 -3.85 -1.61
CA LEU A 165 -8.65 -3.84 -1.49
C LEU A 165 -8.17 -2.61 -0.71
N PHE A 166 -8.78 -1.44 -0.95
CA PHE A 166 -8.54 -0.22 -0.21
C PHE A 166 -8.84 -0.40 1.29
N CYS A 167 -10.03 -0.88 1.64
CA CYS A 167 -10.42 -1.11 3.04
C CYS A 167 -9.42 -2.01 3.78
N ILE A 168 -9.02 -3.12 3.17
CA ILE A 168 -8.11 -4.10 3.76
C ILE A 168 -6.72 -3.49 3.98
N ASN A 169 -6.16 -2.82 2.96
CA ASN A 169 -4.85 -2.18 3.07
C ASN A 169 -4.86 -1.01 4.06
N LYS A 170 -5.92 -0.19 4.03
CA LYS A 170 -6.07 0.97 4.90
C LYS A 170 -6.12 0.60 6.38
N LEU A 171 -6.80 -0.51 6.70
CA LEU A 171 -6.94 -1.00 8.06
C LEU A 171 -5.84 -2.00 8.45
N HIS A 172 -4.89 -2.30 7.56
CA HIS A 172 -3.87 -3.31 7.79
C HIS A 172 -3.00 -2.99 9.02
N ILE A 173 -2.50 -1.76 9.11
CA ILE A 173 -1.71 -1.29 10.26
C ILE A 173 -2.51 -1.34 11.57
N ASN A 174 -3.81 -0.98 11.53
CA ASN A 174 -4.69 -1.09 12.68
C ASN A 174 -4.83 -2.56 13.12
N SER A 175 -5.05 -3.47 12.17
CA SER A 175 -5.12 -4.91 12.48
C SER A 175 -3.83 -5.39 13.11
N TYR A 176 -2.66 -5.05 12.55
CA TYR A 176 -1.36 -5.49 13.09
C TYR A 176 -1.13 -4.98 14.51
N ILE A 177 -1.39 -3.69 14.76
CA ILE A 177 -1.22 -3.10 16.10
C ILE A 177 -2.16 -3.77 17.11
N TYR A 178 -3.43 -3.94 16.78
CA TYR A 178 -4.42 -4.46 17.73
C TYR A 178 -4.38 -5.99 17.88
N CYS A 179 -3.85 -6.72 16.90
CA CYS A 179 -3.62 -8.17 17.00
C CYS A 179 -2.28 -8.54 17.64
N THR A 180 -1.33 -7.59 17.74
CA THR A 180 -0.09 -7.80 18.48
C THR A 180 -0.42 -7.96 19.98
N PRO A 181 0.08 -9.01 20.66
CA PRO A 181 -0.15 -9.20 22.09
C PRO A 181 0.27 -7.98 22.90
N ASP A 182 -0.53 -7.56 23.86
CA ASP A 182 -0.22 -6.37 24.66
C ASP A 182 0.99 -6.65 25.59
N PRO A 183 2.06 -5.83 25.56
CA PRO A 183 3.30 -6.09 26.30
C PRO A 183 3.15 -5.99 27.82
N ASN A 184 2.10 -5.35 28.32
CA ASN A 184 1.82 -5.25 29.75
C ASN A 184 0.98 -6.44 30.24
N SER A 185 -0.13 -6.71 29.56
CA SER A 185 -1.08 -7.75 29.98
C SER A 185 -0.75 -9.16 29.47
N CYS A 186 0.07 -9.28 28.42
CA CYS A 186 0.51 -10.55 27.85
C CYS A 186 2.00 -10.53 27.43
N PRO A 187 2.94 -10.32 28.37
CA PRO A 187 4.36 -10.14 28.07
C PRO A 187 4.99 -11.35 27.36
N GLU A 188 4.61 -12.57 27.75
CA GLU A 188 5.11 -13.80 27.10
C GLU A 188 4.57 -13.97 25.68
N GLY A 189 3.35 -13.53 25.40
CA GLY A 189 2.81 -13.49 24.05
C GLY A 189 3.57 -12.50 23.17
N PHE A 190 3.88 -11.32 23.72
CA PHE A 190 4.64 -10.29 23.01
C PHE A 190 6.07 -10.74 22.70
N LYS A 191 6.74 -11.43 23.64
CA LYS A 191 8.05 -12.06 23.41
C LYS A 191 8.00 -13.06 22.25
N LYS A 192 7.03 -13.98 22.26
CA LYS A 192 6.85 -14.96 21.18
C LYS A 192 6.57 -14.30 19.82
N GLU A 193 5.79 -13.22 19.80
CA GLU A 193 5.52 -12.48 18.56
C GLU A 193 6.80 -11.80 18.04
N THR A 194 7.64 -11.26 18.93
CA THR A 194 8.97 -10.71 18.58
C THR A 194 9.86 -11.79 17.95
N GLU A 195 9.99 -12.95 18.61
CA GLU A 195 10.76 -14.11 18.13
C GLU A 195 10.24 -14.66 16.81
N ALA A 196 8.93 -14.57 16.56
CA ALA A 196 8.27 -15.00 15.34
C ALA A 196 8.39 -13.98 14.18
N GLY A 197 9.01 -12.82 14.41
CA GLY A 197 9.19 -11.79 13.38
C GLY A 197 8.05 -10.78 13.26
N GLY A 198 7.16 -10.66 14.24
CA GLY A 198 6.01 -9.77 14.17
C GLY A 198 6.39 -8.28 14.11
N ASP A 199 5.94 -7.59 13.05
CA ASP A 199 6.37 -6.23 12.71
C ASP A 199 6.22 -5.22 13.83
N ILE A 200 5.07 -5.17 14.50
CA ILE A 200 4.80 -4.16 15.54
C ILE A 200 5.64 -4.43 16.80
N ALA A 201 5.79 -5.69 17.17
CA ALA A 201 6.59 -6.08 18.33
C ALA A 201 8.08 -5.75 18.09
N ASN A 202 8.60 -6.16 16.92
CA ASN A 202 9.97 -5.84 16.51
C ASN A 202 10.18 -4.33 16.37
N TYR A 203 9.24 -3.60 15.77
CA TYR A 203 9.32 -2.14 15.64
C TYR A 203 9.46 -1.45 17.00
N LEU A 204 8.65 -1.84 18.00
CA LEU A 204 8.73 -1.25 19.34
C LEU A 204 10.06 -1.57 20.03
N ILE A 205 10.54 -2.81 19.92
CA ILE A 205 11.84 -3.22 20.46
C ILE A 205 12.97 -2.46 19.79
N GLU A 206 12.97 -2.39 18.46
CA GLU A 206 14.02 -1.75 17.69
C GLU A 206 14.05 -0.23 17.90
N ARG A 207 12.89 0.42 18.06
CA ARG A 207 12.80 1.83 18.45
C ARG A 207 13.39 2.06 19.83
N GLU A 208 13.15 1.17 20.78
CA GLU A 208 13.72 1.28 22.13
C GLU A 208 15.24 1.07 22.12
N VAL A 209 15.74 0.10 21.35
CA VAL A 209 17.18 -0.12 21.13
C VAL A 209 17.81 1.11 20.47
N SER A 210 17.15 1.71 19.48
CA SER A 210 17.65 2.93 18.82
C SER A 210 17.76 4.12 19.77
N LYS A 211 16.95 4.18 20.84
CA LYS A 211 16.96 5.26 21.83
C LYS A 211 17.95 5.01 22.96
N THR A 212 18.06 3.77 23.42
CA THR A 212 18.79 3.40 24.65
C THR A 212 20.12 2.71 24.40
N GLY A 213 20.34 2.20 23.18
CA GLY A 213 21.48 1.36 22.82
C GLY A 213 21.41 -0.07 23.37
N ASN A 214 20.36 -0.45 24.10
CA ASN A 214 20.26 -1.74 24.78
C ASN A 214 18.96 -2.47 24.42
N TYR A 215 19.02 -3.80 24.40
CA TYR A 215 17.82 -4.62 24.27
C TYR A 215 17.04 -4.60 25.60
N PRO A 216 15.78 -4.15 25.59
CA PRO A 216 14.98 -4.04 26.81
C PRO A 216 14.47 -5.41 27.27
N GLU A 217 14.40 -5.62 28.58
CA GLU A 217 13.66 -6.75 29.16
C GLU A 217 12.15 -6.52 29.06
N ILE A 218 11.37 -7.56 28.75
CA ILE A 218 9.89 -7.47 28.68
C ILE A 218 9.29 -8.05 29.97
N PRO A 219 8.42 -7.31 30.69
CA PRO A 219 7.82 -6.02 30.31
C PRO A 219 8.76 -4.81 30.50
N ASN A 220 8.67 -3.84 29.58
CA ASN A 220 9.38 -2.56 29.63
C ASN A 220 8.38 -1.39 29.54
N GLN A 221 8.53 -0.38 30.39
CA GLN A 221 7.59 0.74 30.48
C GLN A 221 7.52 1.58 29.18
N SER A 222 8.66 1.87 28.55
CA SER A 222 8.73 2.61 27.28
C SER A 222 8.02 1.86 26.15
N ILE A 223 8.18 0.53 26.08
CA ILE A 223 7.46 -0.32 25.12
C ILE A 223 5.95 -0.29 25.37
N ILE A 224 5.52 -0.40 26.63
CA ILE A 224 4.10 -0.37 27.00
C ILE A 224 3.47 0.97 26.58
N GLU A 225 4.15 2.08 26.87
CA GLU A 225 3.69 3.42 26.50
C GLU A 225 3.69 3.62 24.97
N GLY A 226 4.74 3.14 24.29
CA GLY A 226 4.84 3.13 22.83
C GLY A 226 3.69 2.37 22.18
N TYR A 227 3.39 1.16 22.67
CA TYR A 227 2.27 0.35 22.18
C TYR A 227 0.91 1.06 22.37
N ALA A 228 0.66 1.60 23.56
CA ALA A 228 -0.56 2.35 23.84
C ALA A 228 -0.68 3.62 22.96
N LYS A 229 0.45 4.28 22.69
CA LYS A 229 0.53 5.42 21.77
C LYS A 229 0.18 5.03 20.34
N LEU A 230 0.78 3.95 19.80
CA LEU A 230 0.49 3.45 18.46
C LEU A 230 -1.00 3.10 18.29
N ARG A 231 -1.62 2.42 19.28
CA ARG A 231 -3.06 2.14 19.26
C ARG A 231 -3.89 3.41 19.11
N ARG A 232 -3.66 4.40 19.97
CA ARG A 232 -4.36 5.68 19.92
C ARG A 232 -4.15 6.42 18.60
N GLN A 233 -2.92 6.51 18.10
CA GLN A 233 -2.62 7.24 16.87
C GLN A 233 -3.19 6.54 15.64
N SER A 234 -3.20 5.20 15.60
CA SER A 234 -3.76 4.44 14.48
C SER A 234 -5.25 4.66 14.27
N LEU A 235 -6.00 5.12 15.29
CA LEU A 235 -7.39 5.54 15.14
C LEU A 235 -7.57 6.64 14.08
N TRP A 236 -6.50 7.39 13.76
CA TRP A 236 -6.50 8.37 12.67
C TRP A 236 -6.90 7.76 11.32
N ASN A 237 -6.53 6.51 11.03
CA ASN A 237 -6.97 5.82 9.80
C ASN A 237 -8.48 5.61 9.73
N ILE A 238 -9.15 5.44 10.87
CA ILE A 238 -10.59 5.15 10.93
C ILE A 238 -11.41 6.39 10.56
N LEU A 239 -10.84 7.59 10.72
CA LEU A 239 -11.49 8.85 10.37
C LEU A 239 -11.54 9.13 8.87
N ASP A 240 -11.04 8.20 8.04
CA ASP A 240 -10.96 8.40 6.60
C ASP A 240 -12.34 8.26 5.93
N PRO A 241 -12.87 9.33 5.29
CA PRO A 241 -14.12 9.27 4.54
C PRO A 241 -14.16 8.19 3.44
N PHE A 242 -13.00 7.85 2.85
CA PHE A 242 -12.94 6.78 1.85
C PHE A 242 -13.29 5.41 2.41
N LEU A 243 -13.07 5.14 3.71
CA LEU A 243 -13.48 3.88 4.32
C LEU A 243 -15.00 3.73 4.35
N ALA A 244 -15.70 4.78 4.79
CA ALA A 244 -17.17 4.78 4.83
C ALA A 244 -17.76 4.66 3.41
N LEU A 245 -17.18 5.36 2.44
CA LEU A 245 -17.55 5.23 1.03
C LEU A 245 -17.33 3.81 0.52
N SER A 246 -16.16 3.23 0.78
CA SER A 246 -15.79 1.90 0.31
C SER A 246 -16.71 0.83 0.85
N ILE A 247 -17.01 0.85 2.16
CA ILE A 247 -17.97 -0.07 2.77
C ILE A 247 -19.35 0.06 2.11
N LYS A 248 -19.80 1.29 1.84
CA LYS A 248 -21.08 1.53 1.15
C LYS A 248 -21.09 0.96 -0.27
N VAL A 249 -20.02 1.15 -1.05
CA VAL A 249 -19.88 0.63 -2.43
C VAL A 249 -19.91 -0.90 -2.42
N ILE A 250 -19.07 -1.52 -1.60
CA ILE A 250 -19.00 -2.99 -1.49
C ILE A 250 -20.37 -3.56 -1.10
N GLY A 251 -21.02 -2.97 -0.09
CA GLY A 251 -22.34 -3.42 0.37
C GLY A 251 -23.41 -3.26 -0.71
N LYS A 252 -23.43 -2.13 -1.44
CA LYS A 252 -24.37 -1.92 -2.55
C LYS A 252 -24.15 -2.92 -3.69
N TYR A 253 -22.91 -3.17 -4.06
CA TYR A 253 -22.59 -4.13 -5.10
C TYR A 253 -22.99 -5.55 -4.68
N TRP A 254 -22.62 -6.00 -3.48
CA TRP A 254 -22.99 -7.35 -3.01
C TRP A 254 -24.50 -7.54 -2.91
N LEU A 255 -25.24 -6.56 -2.35
CA LEU A 255 -26.68 -6.68 -2.15
C LEU A 255 -27.46 -6.49 -3.46
N PHE A 256 -27.14 -5.45 -4.23
CA PHE A 256 -27.98 -4.98 -5.35
C PHE A 256 -27.32 -5.11 -6.73
N GLY A 257 -26.00 -5.36 -6.78
CA GLY A 257 -25.25 -5.34 -8.03
C GLY A 257 -25.03 -3.93 -8.57
N GLU A 258 -25.24 -2.90 -7.75
CA GLU A 258 -25.06 -1.51 -8.13
C GLU A 258 -23.58 -1.12 -8.03
N GLU A 259 -22.99 -0.72 -9.15
CA GLU A 259 -21.75 0.04 -9.15
C GLU A 259 -22.08 1.52 -8.85
N ILE A 260 -21.37 2.12 -7.90
CA ILE A 260 -21.63 3.53 -7.54
C ILE A 260 -20.90 4.44 -8.52
N SER A 261 -21.60 5.47 -8.98
CA SER A 261 -21.04 6.55 -9.79
C SER A 261 -19.92 7.32 -9.08
N PRO A 262 -19.05 8.02 -9.85
CA PRO A 262 -17.96 8.82 -9.31
C PRO A 262 -18.40 9.78 -8.20
N ILE A 263 -17.50 10.02 -7.24
CA ILE A 263 -17.71 10.99 -6.18
C ILE A 263 -17.96 12.37 -6.80
N SER A 264 -19.10 12.99 -6.50
CA SER A 264 -19.47 14.31 -7.05
C SER A 264 -18.86 15.48 -6.28
N LEU A 265 -18.19 15.21 -5.15
CA LEU A 265 -17.51 16.21 -4.35
C LEU A 265 -16.33 16.81 -5.12
N LYS A 266 -16.10 18.12 -4.93
CA LYS A 266 -14.97 18.83 -5.55
C LYS A 266 -13.63 18.52 -4.89
N PHE A 267 -13.69 18.13 -3.62
CA PHE A 267 -12.56 17.65 -2.86
C PHE A 267 -13.03 16.65 -1.80
N ILE A 268 -12.14 15.75 -1.37
CA ILE A 268 -12.37 14.87 -0.23
C ILE A 268 -11.10 14.82 0.64
N PRO A 269 -11.19 15.04 1.96
CA PRO A 269 -10.07 14.81 2.84
C PRO A 269 -9.87 13.31 3.08
N SER A 270 -8.65 12.90 3.41
CA SER A 270 -8.33 11.54 3.86
C SER A 270 -7.26 11.61 4.95
N THR A 271 -7.30 10.64 5.85
CA THR A 271 -6.43 10.58 7.02
C THR A 271 -5.60 9.30 6.96
N ARG A 272 -4.26 9.37 6.92
CA ARG A 272 -3.41 8.17 6.91
C ARG A 272 -2.48 8.13 8.12
N PHE A 273 -2.30 6.96 8.70
CA PHE A 273 -1.35 6.70 9.78
C PHE A 273 -0.32 5.68 9.30
N ASN A 274 0.96 5.99 9.51
CA ASN A 274 2.09 5.16 9.07
C ASN A 274 3.15 5.01 10.16
N LEU A 275 3.98 3.97 10.03
CA LEU A 275 5.20 3.79 10.81
C LEU A 275 6.41 4.10 9.94
N THR A 276 7.41 4.75 10.53
CA THR A 276 8.67 5.09 9.88
C THR A 276 9.83 4.77 10.81
N PRO A 277 11.07 4.68 10.31
CA PRO A 277 12.21 4.37 11.17
C PRO A 277 12.39 5.36 12.33
N ILE A 278 11.95 6.61 12.13
CA ILE A 278 12.09 7.69 13.12
C ILE A 278 10.87 7.84 14.02
N GLY A 279 9.76 7.13 13.79
CA GLY A 279 8.57 7.23 14.61
C GLY A 279 7.28 6.99 13.83
N SER A 280 6.16 7.18 14.49
CA SER A 280 4.86 7.16 13.82
C SER A 280 4.52 8.50 13.20
N GLU A 281 3.75 8.48 12.11
CA GLU A 281 3.38 9.66 11.33
C GLU A 281 1.89 9.65 10.99
N ALA A 282 1.28 10.83 11.03
CA ALA A 282 -0.09 11.08 10.58
C ALA A 282 -0.08 12.02 9.37
N TYR A 283 -0.90 11.69 8.38
CA TYR A 283 -1.08 12.42 7.14
C TYR A 283 -2.52 12.93 7.06
N LEU A 284 -2.69 14.15 6.58
CA LEU A 284 -3.96 14.69 6.11
C LEU A 284 -3.81 15.00 4.62
N ASP A 285 -4.48 14.20 3.80
CA ASP A 285 -4.52 14.37 2.36
C ASP A 285 -5.80 15.11 1.96
N LEU A 286 -5.69 15.92 0.92
CA LEU A 286 -6.79 16.60 0.26
C LEU A 286 -6.75 16.25 -1.22
N TYR A 287 -7.69 15.41 -1.65
CA TYR A 287 -7.80 15.00 -3.04
C TYR A 287 -8.71 15.95 -3.80
N THR A 288 -8.28 16.33 -5.00
CA THR A 288 -9.08 17.01 -6.02
C THR A 288 -8.93 16.25 -7.34
N ARG A 289 -9.70 16.61 -8.38
CA ARG A 289 -9.72 15.80 -9.62
C ARG A 289 -8.41 15.79 -10.40
N LYS A 290 -7.52 16.73 -10.12
CA LYS A 290 -6.28 16.95 -10.90
C LYS A 290 -5.05 17.09 -10.02
N CYS A 291 -5.24 17.13 -8.71
CA CYS A 291 -4.22 17.55 -7.77
C CYS A 291 -4.51 16.96 -6.41
N GLN A 292 -3.46 16.53 -5.73
CA GLN A 292 -3.49 16.12 -4.35
C GLN A 292 -2.55 17.01 -3.56
N VAL A 293 -2.97 17.44 -2.38
CA VAL A 293 -2.09 18.10 -1.42
C VAL A 293 -2.11 17.26 -0.15
N TYR A 294 -0.97 17.13 0.52
CA TYR A 294 -0.94 16.50 1.83
C TYR A 294 -0.05 17.25 2.81
N LEU A 295 -0.40 17.13 4.08
CA LEU A 295 0.44 17.52 5.21
C LEU A 295 0.74 16.27 6.04
N ARG A 296 1.95 16.20 6.59
CA ARG A 296 2.37 15.12 7.49
C ARG A 296 3.01 15.66 8.76
N TYR A 297 2.75 14.98 9.87
CA TYR A 297 3.30 15.29 11.19
C TYR A 297 3.54 14.00 11.97
N GLY A 298 4.62 13.92 12.74
CA GLY A 298 4.95 12.71 13.50
C GLY A 298 5.77 12.98 14.75
N GLU A 299 6.42 11.93 15.24
CA GLU A 299 7.28 12.01 16.42
C GLU A 299 8.52 12.89 16.18
N ASP A 300 9.18 13.30 17.26
CA ASP A 300 10.51 13.94 17.22
C ASP A 300 10.57 15.22 16.35
N ASN A 301 9.48 16.02 16.35
CA ASN A 301 9.31 17.23 15.55
C ASN A 301 9.41 16.98 14.03
N PHE A 302 9.04 15.79 13.57
CA PHE A 302 8.88 15.52 12.15
C PHE A 302 7.63 16.22 11.59
N TYR A 303 7.80 16.92 10.48
CA TYR A 303 6.70 17.44 9.68
C TYR A 303 7.08 17.60 8.20
N GLY A 304 6.08 17.75 7.34
CA GLY A 304 6.29 17.97 5.92
C GLY A 304 4.98 18.08 5.16
N GLY A 305 5.08 18.07 3.85
CA GLY A 305 3.93 18.06 2.97
C GLY A 305 4.35 17.91 1.51
N GLY A 306 3.37 17.76 0.65
CA GLY A 306 3.61 17.65 -0.77
C GLY A 306 2.40 18.04 -1.60
N ILE A 307 2.66 18.27 -2.87
CA ILE A 307 1.67 18.50 -3.91
C ILE A 307 1.94 17.57 -5.07
N GLY A 308 0.89 16.87 -5.48
CA GLY A 308 0.86 16.02 -6.66
C GLY A 308 -0.10 16.57 -7.70
N ILE A 309 0.22 16.35 -8.96
CA ILE A 309 -0.69 16.48 -10.10
C ILE A 309 -0.76 15.14 -10.81
N ASP A 310 -1.96 14.72 -11.17
CA ASP A 310 -2.21 13.45 -11.84
C ASP A 310 -2.87 13.71 -13.18
N GLU A 311 -2.39 13.01 -14.22
CA GLU A 311 -2.98 12.95 -15.55
C GLU A 311 -3.34 14.33 -16.16
N MET A 312 -2.50 15.33 -15.94
CA MET A 312 -2.66 16.66 -16.53
C MET A 312 -2.48 16.57 -18.06
N PRO A 313 -3.51 16.86 -18.87
CA PRO A 313 -3.39 16.79 -20.32
C PRO A 313 -2.49 17.93 -20.81
N ILE A 314 -1.47 17.60 -21.60
CA ILE A 314 -0.60 18.58 -22.26
C ILE A 314 -1.05 18.79 -23.71
N LYS A 315 -0.80 17.82 -24.59
CA LYS A 315 -1.09 17.90 -26.03
C LYS A 315 -1.15 16.52 -26.66
N ASP A 316 -2.00 16.35 -27.67
CA ASP A 316 -2.09 15.14 -28.49
C ASP A 316 -2.38 13.86 -27.68
N GLY A 317 -3.05 13.96 -26.53
CA GLY A 317 -3.27 12.80 -25.64
C GLY A 317 -2.06 12.40 -24.80
N LEU A 318 -1.02 13.25 -24.74
CA LEU A 318 0.03 13.13 -23.73
C LEU A 318 -0.50 13.65 -22.39
N LEU A 319 -0.47 12.79 -21.38
CA LEU A 319 -0.78 13.09 -19.99
C LEU A 319 0.51 13.25 -19.20
N MET A 320 0.51 14.17 -18.25
CA MET A 320 1.65 14.41 -17.35
C MET A 320 1.20 14.25 -15.91
N GLU A 321 2.05 13.63 -15.11
CA GLU A 321 1.95 13.59 -13.66
C GLU A 321 3.22 14.19 -13.04
N GLY A 322 3.14 14.61 -11.79
CA GLY A 322 4.30 15.09 -11.09
C GLY A 322 4.05 15.33 -9.61
N ASN A 323 5.09 15.15 -8.80
CA ASN A 323 5.02 15.31 -7.36
C ASN A 323 6.19 16.16 -6.87
N ILE A 324 5.88 17.06 -5.95
CA ILE A 324 6.85 17.85 -5.19
C ILE A 324 6.57 17.60 -3.72
N ASP A 325 7.55 17.06 -3.02
CA ASP A 325 7.47 16.79 -1.59
C ASP A 325 8.57 17.52 -0.84
N TRP A 326 8.27 17.92 0.38
CA TRP A 326 9.22 18.50 1.31
C TRP A 326 8.99 17.97 2.72
N TRP A 327 10.05 17.85 3.50
CA TRP A 327 9.98 17.41 4.89
C TRP A 327 11.15 17.87 5.73
N HIS A 328 10.98 17.75 7.04
CA HIS A 328 11.98 17.99 8.06
C HIS A 328 12.18 16.73 8.95
N GLN A 329 13.31 16.03 8.81
CA GLN A 329 13.63 14.78 9.54
C GLN A 329 15.11 14.66 9.90
N PRO A 330 15.54 14.95 11.13
CA PRO A 330 15.98 16.28 11.63
C PRO A 330 16.68 17.25 10.64
N ARG A 331 16.83 16.90 9.36
CA ARG A 331 17.28 17.80 8.29
C ARG A 331 16.19 17.91 7.25
N ASP A 332 16.19 19.03 6.54
CA ASP A 332 15.27 19.24 5.45
C ASP A 332 15.62 18.35 4.26
N GLY A 333 14.60 17.80 3.62
CA GLY A 333 14.72 17.01 2.40
C GLY A 333 13.58 17.33 1.45
N TYR A 334 13.77 16.96 0.19
CA TYR A 334 12.77 17.12 -0.85
C TYR A 334 12.78 15.95 -1.83
N ASN A 335 11.65 15.80 -2.52
CA ASN A 335 11.50 14.90 -3.65
C ASN A 335 10.85 15.66 -4.81
N LEU A 336 11.37 15.42 -6.01
CA LEU A 336 10.82 15.93 -7.27
C LEU A 336 10.60 14.76 -8.21
N GLU A 337 9.43 14.70 -8.80
CA GLU A 337 9.03 13.62 -9.66
C GLU A 337 8.20 14.13 -10.82
N ILE A 338 8.42 13.55 -12.00
CA ILE A 338 7.62 13.82 -13.19
C ILE A 338 7.40 12.52 -13.95
N GLY A 339 6.19 12.34 -14.45
CA GLY A 339 5.80 11.22 -15.28
C GLY A 339 5.03 11.68 -16.51
N PHE A 340 5.11 10.87 -17.55
CA PHE A 340 4.40 11.08 -18.80
C PHE A 340 3.74 9.78 -19.23
N THR A 341 2.50 9.89 -19.68
CA THR A 341 1.74 8.76 -20.21
C THR A 341 1.19 9.14 -21.58
N LYS A 342 1.37 8.26 -22.56
CA LYS A 342 0.97 8.50 -23.94
C LYS A 342 0.27 7.30 -24.52
N ASP A 343 -0.92 7.53 -25.05
CA ASP A 343 -1.66 6.50 -25.79
C ASP A 343 -1.03 6.31 -27.17
N ILE A 344 -0.75 5.05 -27.49
CA ILE A 344 -0.18 4.63 -28.79
C ILE A 344 -1.31 4.13 -29.69
N ALA A 345 -2.27 3.42 -29.10
CA ALA A 345 -3.53 3.02 -29.73
C ALA A 345 -4.65 2.99 -28.68
N ASP A 346 -5.89 2.76 -29.12
CA ASP A 346 -7.08 2.75 -28.25
C ASP A 346 -7.01 1.72 -27.12
N TRP A 347 -6.12 0.73 -27.20
CA TRP A 347 -5.97 -0.35 -26.23
C TRP A 347 -4.61 -0.38 -25.50
N ILE A 348 -3.67 0.48 -25.90
CA ILE A 348 -2.30 0.45 -25.36
C ILE A 348 -1.65 1.83 -25.33
N GLY A 349 -0.98 2.13 -24.23
CA GLY A 349 -0.15 3.31 -24.02
C GLY A 349 1.22 2.96 -23.45
N PHE A 350 2.03 4.00 -23.30
CA PHE A 350 3.34 3.92 -22.68
C PHE A 350 3.47 4.98 -21.60
N SER A 351 4.06 4.60 -20.48
CA SER A 351 4.36 5.47 -19.36
C SER A 351 5.85 5.52 -19.10
N ALA A 352 6.35 6.69 -18.73
CA ALA A 352 7.71 6.89 -18.25
C ALA A 352 7.71 7.88 -17.10
N LYS A 353 8.43 7.52 -16.04
CA LYS A 353 8.48 8.26 -14.79
C LYS A 353 9.93 8.41 -14.33
N THR A 354 10.30 9.59 -13.89
CA THR A 354 11.62 9.85 -13.30
C THR A 354 11.50 10.84 -12.16
N GLY A 355 12.39 10.70 -11.17
CA GLY A 355 12.45 11.61 -10.06
C GLY A 355 13.82 11.65 -9.42
N PHE A 356 13.97 12.59 -8.50
CA PHE A 356 15.13 12.77 -7.66
C PHE A 356 14.67 13.01 -6.23
N LYS A 357 15.30 12.30 -5.30
CA LYS A 357 15.02 12.39 -3.87
C LYS A 357 16.30 12.71 -3.09
N GLU A 358 16.21 13.67 -2.18
CA GLU A 358 17.26 13.93 -1.19
C GLU A 358 17.28 12.88 -0.06
N LYS A 359 18.30 12.95 0.79
CA LYS A 359 18.40 12.08 1.96
C LYS A 359 17.19 12.26 2.90
N GLY A 360 16.70 11.17 3.47
CA GLY A 360 15.60 11.16 4.44
C GLY A 360 14.54 10.12 4.10
N TYR A 361 13.54 9.98 4.96
CA TYR A 361 12.42 9.07 4.77
C TYR A 361 11.24 9.77 4.07
N LEU A 362 10.83 9.20 2.95
CA LEU A 362 9.59 9.53 2.27
C LEU A 362 8.89 8.22 1.93
N MET A 363 7.62 8.12 2.33
CA MET A 363 6.83 6.90 2.19
C MET A 363 6.78 6.44 0.73
N GLY A 364 7.03 5.16 0.47
CA GLY A 364 7.01 4.55 -0.87
C GLY A 364 8.25 4.85 -1.72
N LYS A 365 9.07 5.84 -1.36
CA LYS A 365 10.31 6.16 -2.06
C LYS A 365 11.50 5.40 -1.48
N ARG A 366 12.55 5.29 -2.29
CA ARG A 366 13.80 4.60 -1.93
C ARG A 366 14.46 5.21 -0.69
N PHE A 367 15.15 4.37 0.10
CA PHE A 367 15.99 4.81 1.21
C PHE A 367 17.03 5.83 0.78
N ASP A 368 17.83 5.45 -0.22
CA ASP A 368 18.96 6.23 -0.70
C ASP A 368 18.51 7.54 -1.34
N GLN A 369 19.40 8.53 -1.28
CA GLN A 369 19.31 9.72 -2.11
C GLN A 369 19.63 9.40 -3.58
N GLY A 370 19.11 10.21 -4.50
CA GLY A 370 19.48 10.20 -5.90
C GLY A 370 18.30 10.03 -6.85
N GLY A 371 18.65 9.79 -8.11
CA GLY A 371 17.70 9.60 -9.19
C GLY A 371 17.02 8.23 -9.15
N TYR A 372 15.77 8.19 -9.57
CA TYR A 372 15.01 6.97 -9.79
C TYR A 372 14.10 7.12 -11.01
N GLY A 373 13.56 6.00 -11.47
CA GLY A 373 12.65 5.98 -12.60
C GLY A 373 12.16 4.60 -12.98
N ALA A 374 11.07 4.62 -13.74
CA ALA A 374 10.36 3.47 -14.26
C ALA A 374 9.84 3.77 -15.67
N ILE A 375 9.69 2.72 -16.46
CA ILE A 375 8.97 2.74 -17.74
C ILE A 375 7.89 1.69 -17.68
N GLY A 376 6.79 1.89 -18.40
CA GLY A 376 5.65 1.01 -18.32
C GLY A 376 4.83 0.93 -19.59
N ILE A 377 3.97 -0.07 -19.60
CA ILE A 377 2.95 -0.24 -20.62
C ILE A 377 1.61 -0.02 -19.94
N ASP A 378 0.79 0.83 -20.55
CA ASP A 378 -0.57 1.08 -20.12
C ASP A 378 -1.52 0.27 -20.98
N LEU A 379 -2.43 -0.47 -20.36
CA LEU A 379 -3.52 -1.16 -21.02
C LEU A 379 -4.78 -0.31 -20.87
N ILE A 380 -5.48 -0.11 -21.98
CA ILE A 380 -6.69 0.72 -22.06
C ILE A 380 -7.80 -0.21 -22.52
N PHE A 381 -8.88 -0.33 -21.76
CA PHE A 381 -10.04 -1.17 -22.10
C PHE A 381 -11.31 -0.38 -21.93
#